data_AF-A0A382YJP5-F1
#
_entry.id   AF-A0A382YJP5-F1
#
_cell.length_a   1.000
_cell.length_b   1.000
_cell.length_c   1.000
_cell.angle_alpha   90.00
_cell.angle_beta   90.00
_cell.angle_gamma   90.00
#
_symmetry.space_group_name_H-M   'P 1'
#
loop_
_entity.id
_entity.type
_entity.pdbx_description
1 polymer ?
#
loop_
_entity_poly.entity_id
_entity_poly.type
_entity_poly.pdbx_seq_one_letter_code
_entity_poly.pdbx_strand_id
1 'polypeptide(L)'
;VKDRNHLAEVKTTNRVEIITKGVVDIPMLQILSAEGELIEKAVEPDLGKEEALKIFNTMHYIRVLDERMVGAQRQGRISFYLA
;
A
#
# COMPACT_ATOMS: atom_id res chain seq x y z
N VAL A 1 25.61 -2.68 9.81
CA VAL A 1 24.56 -1.89 9.14
C VAL A 1 23.29 -2.14 9.92
N LYS A 2 22.80 -1.15 10.68
CA LYS A 2 21.57 -1.27 11.48
C LYS A 2 20.42 -1.74 10.59
N ASP A 3 19.63 -2.67 11.10
CA ASP A 3 18.50 -3.30 10.43
C ASP A 3 17.67 -2.29 9.63
N ARG A 4 17.59 -2.48 8.30
CA ARG A 4 16.87 -1.58 7.40
C ARG A 4 15.36 -1.81 7.41
N ASN A 5 14.90 -2.84 8.12
CA ASN A 5 13.48 -3.18 8.21
C ASN A 5 12.86 -2.65 9.52
N HIS A 6 12.68 -1.34 9.58
CA HIS A 6 12.00 -0.65 10.69
C HIS A 6 10.53 -1.03 10.84
N LEU A 7 9.99 -1.86 9.93
CA LEU A 7 8.61 -2.34 9.93
C LEU A 7 8.48 -3.76 10.50
N ALA A 8 9.58 -4.50 10.69
CA ALA A 8 9.54 -5.90 11.16
C ALA A 8 8.94 -6.05 12.56
N GLU A 9 9.05 -5.02 13.40
CA GLU A 9 8.53 -5.00 14.77
C GLU A 9 7.19 -4.26 14.91
N VAL A 10 6.66 -3.68 13.81
CA VAL A 10 5.40 -2.93 13.86
C VAL A 10 4.23 -3.90 13.93
N LYS A 11 3.49 -3.84 15.03
CA LYS A 11 2.25 -4.62 15.22
C LYS A 11 1.18 -4.15 14.25
N THR A 12 0.35 -5.06 13.76
CA THR A 12 -0.82 -4.71 12.95
C THR A 12 -2.07 -4.58 13.83
N THR A 13 -3.00 -3.73 13.41
CA THR A 13 -4.35 -3.58 13.99
C THR A 13 -5.38 -3.57 12.87
N ASN A 14 -6.59 -4.05 13.13
CA ASN A 14 -7.73 -3.97 12.21
C ASN A 14 -8.79 -2.94 12.67
N ARG A 15 -8.48 -2.16 13.71
CA ARG A 15 -9.37 -1.16 14.31
C ARG A 15 -8.64 0.15 14.51
N VAL A 16 -9.39 1.23 14.30
CA VAL A 16 -8.93 2.60 14.55
C VAL A 16 -9.30 2.98 15.98
N GLU A 17 -8.31 3.32 16.79
CA GLU A 17 -8.47 3.68 18.19
C GLU A 17 -7.66 4.94 18.52
N ILE A 18 -8.16 5.75 19.46
CA ILE A 18 -7.47 6.98 19.89
C ILE A 18 -6.35 6.60 20.86
N ILE A 19 -5.12 7.04 20.58
CA ILE A 19 -3.96 6.84 21.47
C ILE A 19 -4.00 7.91 22.56
N THR A 20 -4.15 7.49 23.82
CA THR A 20 -4.40 8.41 24.96
C THR A 20 -3.16 8.86 25.73
N LYS A 21 -2.00 8.18 25.60
CA LYS A 21 -0.74 8.52 26.29
C LYS A 21 0.47 8.32 25.37
N GLY A 22 1.37 9.30 25.33
CA GLY A 22 2.47 9.37 24.36
C GLY A 22 3.82 8.88 24.88
N VAL A 23 4.17 7.64 24.51
CA VAL A 23 5.38 7.20 23.79
C VAL A 23 4.96 5.82 23.25
N VAL A 24 4.40 5.71 22.04
CA VAL A 24 3.69 4.50 21.61
C VAL A 24 4.07 4.09 20.20
N ASP A 25 4.43 2.82 20.06
CA ASP A 25 4.51 2.08 18.80
C ASP A 25 3.14 2.14 18.12
N ILE A 26 3.02 2.96 17.07
CA ILE A 26 1.78 3.13 16.31
C ILE A 26 1.56 1.85 15.49
N PRO A 27 0.49 1.08 15.73
CA PRO A 27 0.25 -0.13 14.96
C PRO A 27 -0.17 0.22 13.53
N MET A 28 0.17 -0.65 12.59
CA MET A 28 -0.24 -0.53 11.19
C MET A 28 -1.70 -0.98 11.03
N LEU A 29 -2.57 -0.09 10.55
CA LEU A 29 -3.93 -0.47 10.19
C LEU A 29 -3.90 -1.39 8.96
N GLN A 30 -4.53 -2.55 9.07
CA GLN A 30 -4.67 -3.52 8.00
C GLN A 30 -6.13 -4.01 7.93
N ILE A 31 -6.70 -3.98 6.73
CA ILE A 31 -8.09 -4.38 6.47
C ILE A 31 -8.17 -5.75 5.78
N LEU A 32 -7.29 -6.01 4.83
CA LEU A 32 -7.23 -7.26 4.06
C LEU A 32 -5.99 -8.08 4.43
N SER A 33 -6.11 -9.41 4.37
CA SER A 33 -4.97 -10.34 4.42
C SER A 33 -4.13 -10.26 3.13
N ALA A 34 -2.99 -10.97 3.09
CA ALA A 34 -2.15 -11.04 1.90
C ALA A 34 -2.85 -11.77 0.73
N GLU A 35 -3.81 -12.64 1.05
CA GLU A 35 -4.66 -13.38 0.13
C GLU A 35 -5.85 -12.55 -0.38
N GLY A 36 -6.03 -11.33 0.17
CA GLY A 36 -7.11 -10.41 -0.21
C GLY A 36 -8.42 -10.66 0.54
N GLU A 37 -8.41 -11.44 1.62
CA GLU A 37 -9.59 -11.70 2.45
C GLU A 37 -9.76 -10.61 3.51
N LEU A 38 -11.00 -10.24 3.85
CA LEU A 38 -11.26 -9.31 4.94
C LEU A 38 -10.83 -9.92 6.28
N ILE A 39 -9.98 -9.21 7.03
CA ILE A 39 -9.54 -9.66 8.35
C ILE A 39 -10.76 -9.69 9.29
N GLU A 40 -10.87 -10.74 10.11
CA GLU A 40 -11.97 -10.89 11.07
C GLU A 40 -12.14 -9.61 11.92
N LYS A 41 -13.36 -9.09 12.01
CA LYS A 41 -13.71 -7.86 12.77
C LYS A 41 -13.07 -6.56 12.25
N ALA A 42 -12.45 -6.56 11.07
CA ALA A 42 -12.09 -5.34 10.37
C ALA A 42 -13.37 -4.61 9.91
N VAL A 43 -13.31 -3.28 9.88
CA VAL A 43 -14.38 -2.46 9.33
C VAL A 43 -14.17 -2.38 7.82
N GLU A 44 -15.04 -3.04 7.06
CA GLU A 44 -15.02 -2.97 5.60
C GLU A 44 -15.39 -1.54 5.16
N PRO A 45 -14.61 -0.91 4.26
CA PRO A 45 -14.95 0.38 3.71
C PRO A 45 -16.20 0.27 2.80
N ASP A 46 -17.04 1.30 2.81
CA ASP A 46 -18.17 1.40 1.89
C ASP A 46 -17.65 1.70 0.48
N LEU A 47 -17.41 0.64 -0.30
CA LEU A 47 -16.90 0.69 -1.67
C LEU A 47 -17.80 -0.12 -2.59
N GLY A 48 -18.41 0.57 -3.55
CA GLY A 48 -19.14 -0.08 -4.63
C GLY A 48 -18.22 -0.86 -5.57
N LYS A 49 -18.75 -1.88 -6.24
CA LYS A 49 -18.02 -2.69 -7.24
C LYS A 49 -17.36 -1.84 -8.32
N GLU A 50 -18.05 -0.82 -8.83
CA GLU A 50 -17.52 0.06 -9.88
C GLU A 50 -16.26 0.80 -9.40
N GLU A 51 -16.31 1.33 -8.18
CA GLU A 51 -15.18 2.05 -7.58
C GLU A 51 -14.01 1.11 -7.28
N ALA A 52 -14.28 -0.06 -6.71
CA ALA A 52 -13.26 -1.09 -6.48
C ALA A 52 -12.56 -1.51 -7.79
N LEU A 53 -13.33 -1.72 -8.86
CA LEU A 53 -12.77 -2.05 -10.18
C LEU A 53 -11.97 -0.89 -10.77
N LYS A 54 -12.42 0.36 -10.58
CA LYS A 54 -11.67 1.54 -11.02
C LYS A 54 -10.32 1.65 -10.32
N ILE A 55 -10.28 1.43 -9.00
CA ILE A 55 -9.03 1.40 -8.21
C ILE A 55 -8.10 0.32 -8.76
N PHE A 56 -8.61 -0.91 -8.92
CA PHE A 56 -7.84 -2.04 -9.46
C PHE A 56 -7.26 -1.76 -10.85
N ASN A 57 -8.09 -1.32 -11.79
CA ASN A 57 -7.67 -1.03 -13.16
C ASN A 57 -6.64 0.11 -13.20
N THR A 58 -6.78 1.11 -12.33
CA THR A 58 -5.83 2.23 -12.24
C THR A 58 -4.48 1.75 -11.72
N MET A 59 -4.44 0.92 -10.66
CA MET A 59 -3.20 0.34 -10.15
C MET A 59 -2.48 -0.50 -11.21
N HIS A 60 -3.23 -1.31 -11.97
CA HIS A 60 -2.67 -2.13 -13.03
C HIS A 60 -2.14 -1.28 -14.19
N TYR A 61 -2.88 -0.25 -14.62
CA TYR A 61 -2.42 0.69 -15.65
C TYR A 61 -1.13 1.39 -15.24
N ILE A 62 -1.04 1.88 -14.01
CA ILE A 62 0.16 2.54 -13.48
C ILE A 62 1.36 1.58 -13.51
N ARG A 63 1.18 0.30 -13.19
CA ARG A 63 2.26 -0.71 -13.28
C ARG A 63 2.81 -0.85 -14.70
N VAL A 64 1.91 -0.97 -15.69
CA VAL A 64 2.32 -1.10 -17.10
C VAL A 64 2.99 0.19 -17.57
N LEU A 65 2.46 1.35 -17.18
CA LEU A 65 3.07 2.64 -17.50
C LEU A 65 4.49 2.73 -16.93
N ASP A 66 4.68 2.36 -15.67
CA ASP A 66 5.98 2.35 -14.98
C ASP A 66 7.04 1.55 -15.76
N GLU A 67 6.72 0.31 -16.15
CA GLU A 67 7.61 -0.54 -16.95
C GLU A 67 8.02 0.14 -18.28
N ARG A 68 7.06 0.79 -18.95
CA ARG A 68 7.32 1.51 -20.21
C ARG A 68 8.19 2.74 -19.97
N MET A 69 7.97 3.47 -18.89
CA MET A 69 8.71 4.68 -18.57
C MET A 69 10.16 4.36 -18.15
N VAL A 70 10.38 3.33 -17.35
CA VAL A 70 11.73 2.80 -17.06
C VAL A 70 12.44 2.39 -18.35
N GLY A 71 11.73 1.70 -19.26
CA GLY A 71 12.27 1.33 -20.57
C GLY A 71 12.65 2.56 -21.43
N ALA A 72 11.78 3.57 -21.47
CA ALA A 72 12.02 4.81 -22.20
C ALA A 72 13.22 5.59 -21.65
N GLN A 73 13.38 5.62 -20.31
CA GLN A 73 14.51 6.25 -19.64
C GLN A 73 15.82 5.56 -19.99
N ARG A 74 15.86 4.22 -19.94
CA ARG A 74 17.06 3.43 -20.30
C ARG A 74 17.45 3.55 -21.77
N GLN A 75 16.49 3.88 -22.64
CA GLN A 75 16.72 4.17 -24.06
C GLN A 75 17.06 5.64 -24.34
N GLY A 76 17.14 6.50 -23.32
CA GLY A 76 17.42 7.93 -23.47
C GLY A 76 16.29 8.74 -24.11
N ARG A 77 15.07 8.18 -24.21
CA ARG A 77 13.91 8.86 -24.80
C ARG A 77 13.27 9.88 -23.84
N ILE A 78 13.47 9.70 -22.54
CA ILE A 78 13.12 10.65 -21.49
C ILE A 78 14.34 10.85 -20.59
N SER A 79 14.53 12.07 -20.09
CA SER A 79 15.73 12.44 -19.33
C SER A 79 15.74 11.90 -17.90
N PHE A 80 14.57 11.73 -17.29
CA PHE A 80 14.44 11.32 -15.89
C PHE A 80 13.18 10.48 -15.66
N TYR A 81 13.30 9.43 -14.84
CA TYR A 81 12.21 8.65 -14.27
C TYR A 81 12.69 7.99 -12.97
N LEU A 82 11.83 7.92 -11.94
CA LEU A 82 12.14 7.21 -10.70
C LEU A 82 11.91 5.72 -10.93
N ALA A 83 13.00 4.96 -10.96
CA ALA A 83 13.02 3.51 -11.13
C ALA A 83 13.43 2.81 -9.82
#